data_AF-A0A970VCJ4-F1
#
_entry.id   AF-A0A970VCJ4-F1
#
_cell.length_a   1.000
_cell.length_b   1.000
_cell.length_c   1.000
_cell.angle_alpha   90.00
_cell.angle_beta   90.00
_cell.angle_gamma   90.00
#
_symmetry.space_group_name_H-M   'P 1'
#
loop_
_entity.id
_entity.type
_entity.pdbx_description
1 polymer ?
#
loop_
_entity_poly.entity_id
_entity_poly.type
_entity_poly.pdbx_seq_one_letter_code
_entity_poly.pdbx_strand_id
1 'polypeptide(L)'
;MIKSSGLTLIEILVTIFILALIAGSLLTAYGFSFRHNYEAESLLKASFVAQTKMEELQSMDALSAFNAGRDQRKQDASGYYVQSLCQPYFSDDYHLFSVVLKDKGGEGSGYMMYAVPPEGRNLLLIEDVRNDTVVNLSMADKSYSMAVQGSGQAAINGSLADDGKKVMILINAVEYSGNHHMTFNINPGGKMVEVKVYDTDENLNTLTVSGVSEQRLSNFIYRNYSMIRASVRVFEGETDAQPKAVIESILQLEN
;
A
#
# COMPACT_ATOMS: atom_id res chain seq x y z
N MET A 1 37.72 70.59 -29.91
CA MET A 1 36.60 71.23 -29.19
C MET A 1 35.40 70.31 -29.32
N ILE A 2 35.08 69.54 -28.25
CA ILE A 2 33.99 68.56 -28.28
C ILE A 2 32.70 69.31 -27.96
N LYS A 3 31.74 69.31 -28.90
CA LYS A 3 30.45 69.97 -28.76
C LYS A 3 29.56 69.07 -27.88
N SER A 4 29.32 69.46 -26.63
CA SER A 4 28.41 68.75 -25.74
C SER A 4 26.96 69.09 -26.13
N SER A 5 26.32 68.23 -26.91
CA SER A 5 24.87 68.31 -27.10
C SER A 5 24.18 67.86 -25.81
N GLY A 6 23.40 68.74 -25.19
CA GLY A 6 22.60 68.40 -24.01
C GLY A 6 21.45 67.46 -24.37
N LEU A 7 21.17 66.50 -23.50
CA LEU A 7 20.00 65.62 -23.62
C LEU A 7 18.71 66.44 -23.49
N THR A 8 17.76 66.18 -24.38
CA THR A 8 16.42 66.76 -24.32
C THR A 8 15.56 66.02 -23.28
N LEU A 9 14.60 66.72 -22.68
CA LEU A 9 13.66 66.13 -21.71
C LEU A 9 12.91 64.91 -22.29
N ILE A 10 12.62 64.94 -23.59
CA ILE A 10 11.94 63.85 -24.30
C ILE A 10 12.82 62.58 -24.32
N GLU A 11 14.12 62.71 -24.60
CA GLU A 11 15.05 61.57 -24.61
C GLU A 11 15.17 60.92 -23.22
N ILE A 12 15.15 61.73 -22.16
CA ILE A 12 15.15 61.24 -20.77
C ILE A 12 13.86 60.45 -20.47
N LEU A 13 12.70 60.98 -20.83
CA LEU A 13 11.40 60.31 -20.61
C LEU A 13 11.31 58.98 -21.37
N VAL A 14 11.74 58.97 -22.65
CA VAL A 14 11.76 57.75 -23.46
C VAL A 14 12.70 56.71 -22.85
N THR A 15 13.86 57.13 -22.35
CA THR A 15 14.82 56.23 -21.70
C THR A 15 14.26 55.63 -20.41
N ILE A 16 13.63 56.45 -19.55
CA ILE A 16 12.96 55.97 -18.32
C ILE A 16 11.84 54.98 -18.67
N PHE A 17 11.05 55.27 -19.70
CA PHE A 17 9.97 54.40 -20.14
C PHE A 17 10.49 53.04 -20.62
N ILE A 18 11.52 53.03 -21.47
CA ILE A 18 12.17 51.79 -21.93
C ILE A 18 12.75 51.01 -20.74
N LEU A 19 13.42 51.71 -19.82
CA LEU A 19 14.00 51.08 -18.62
C LEU A 19 12.92 50.47 -17.72
N ALA A 20 11.79 51.15 -17.54
CA ALA A 20 10.66 50.63 -16.78
C ALA A 20 10.04 49.39 -17.43
N LEU A 21 9.90 49.36 -18.75
CA LEU A 21 9.43 48.17 -19.49
C LEU A 21 10.36 46.98 -19.33
N ILE A 22 11.68 47.20 -19.41
CA ILE A 22 12.70 46.16 -19.21
C ILE A 22 12.69 45.69 -17.75
N ALA A 23 12.66 46.60 -16.78
CA ALA A 23 12.61 46.25 -15.37
C ALA A 23 11.36 45.44 -15.03
N GLY A 24 10.20 45.83 -15.58
CA GLY A 24 8.94 45.10 -15.41
C GLY A 24 9.01 43.67 -15.92
N SER A 25 9.52 43.45 -17.13
CA SER A 25 9.65 42.10 -17.70
C SER A 25 10.62 41.22 -16.90
N LEU A 26 11.75 41.79 -16.44
CA LEU A 26 12.71 41.09 -15.58
C LEU A 26 12.13 40.73 -14.21
N LEU A 27 11.38 41.64 -13.58
CA LEU A 27 10.69 41.38 -12.31
C LEU A 27 9.67 40.24 -12.44
N THR A 28 8.87 40.23 -13.52
CA THR A 28 7.96 39.10 -13.78
C THR A 28 8.72 37.80 -14.00
N ALA A 29 9.78 37.79 -14.81
CA ALA A 29 10.59 36.60 -15.05
C ALA A 29 11.21 36.06 -13.76
N TYR A 30 11.71 36.96 -12.90
CA TYR A 30 12.23 36.61 -11.59
C TYR A 30 11.16 36.02 -10.68
N GLY A 31 9.96 36.61 -10.63
CA GLY A 31 8.83 36.08 -9.86
C GLY A 31 8.43 34.67 -10.29
N PHE A 32 8.37 34.41 -11.60
CA PHE A 32 8.14 33.07 -12.14
C PHE A 32 9.24 32.09 -11.75
N SER A 33 10.51 32.49 -11.90
CA SER A 33 11.65 31.64 -11.55
C SER A 33 11.69 31.30 -10.06
N PHE A 34 11.44 32.27 -9.18
CA PHE A 34 11.42 32.06 -7.73
C PHE A 34 10.33 31.07 -7.33
N ARG A 35 9.11 31.25 -7.85
CA ARG A 35 8.00 30.34 -7.57
C ARG A 35 8.29 28.91 -8.06
N HIS A 36 8.81 28.77 -9.27
CA HIS A 36 9.17 27.46 -9.82
C HIS A 36 10.27 26.77 -9.01
N ASN A 37 11.28 27.53 -8.56
CA ASN A 37 12.34 26.98 -7.72
C ASN A 37 11.80 26.51 -6.36
N TYR A 38 10.89 27.27 -5.74
CA TYR A 38 10.26 26.88 -4.49
C TYR A 38 9.38 25.63 -4.64
N GLU A 39 8.56 25.57 -5.68
CA GLU A 39 7.72 24.39 -5.98
C GLU A 39 8.58 23.15 -6.27
N ALA A 40 9.68 23.30 -7.01
CA ALA A 40 10.63 22.23 -7.27
C ALA A 40 11.35 21.75 -6.00
N GLU A 41 11.76 22.66 -5.12
CA GLU A 41 12.39 22.32 -3.84
C GLU A 41 11.41 21.56 -2.92
N SER A 42 10.16 22.03 -2.83
CA SER A 42 9.10 21.37 -2.07
C SER A 42 8.83 19.95 -2.59
N LEU A 43 8.70 19.80 -3.92
CA LEU A 43 8.51 18.50 -4.57
C LEU A 43 9.67 17.54 -4.31
N LEU A 44 10.92 18.02 -4.42
CA LEU A 44 12.11 17.21 -4.15
C LEU A 44 12.14 16.73 -2.69
N LYS A 45 11.87 17.62 -1.73
CA LYS A 45 11.77 17.27 -0.30
C LYS A 45 10.68 16.23 -0.05
N ALA A 46 9.48 16.43 -0.58
CA ALA A 46 8.38 15.47 -0.46
C ALA A 46 8.74 14.11 -1.08
N SER A 47 9.49 14.10 -2.19
CA SER A 47 9.94 12.87 -2.85
C SER A 47 10.96 12.11 -1.99
N PHE A 48 11.88 12.80 -1.33
CA PHE A 48 12.80 12.17 -0.37
C PHE A 48 12.06 11.56 0.82
N VAL A 49 11.08 12.27 1.39
CA VAL A 49 10.24 11.72 2.48
C VAL A 49 9.50 10.47 2.01
N ALA A 50 8.92 10.50 0.80
CA ALA A 50 8.23 9.35 0.23
C ALA A 50 9.17 8.16 0.04
N GLN A 51 10.40 8.42 -0.45
CA GLN A 51 11.40 7.38 -0.69
C GLN A 51 11.89 6.76 0.60
N THR A 52 12.26 7.57 1.60
CA THR A 52 12.66 7.08 2.92
C THR A 52 11.57 6.21 3.53
N LYS A 53 10.29 6.63 3.41
CA LYS A 53 9.19 5.81 3.92
C LYS A 53 9.01 4.50 3.15
N MET A 54 9.23 4.50 1.83
CA MET A 54 9.20 3.28 1.03
C MET A 54 10.33 2.32 1.41
N GLU A 55 11.54 2.83 1.65
CA GLU A 55 12.69 2.05 2.12
C GLU A 55 12.43 1.45 3.51
N GLU A 56 11.80 2.21 4.42
CA GLU A 56 11.33 1.68 5.70
C GLU A 56 10.38 0.51 5.52
N LEU A 57 9.34 0.64 4.67
CA LEU A 57 8.39 -0.44 4.39
C LEU A 57 9.08 -1.66 3.77
N GLN A 58 10.08 -1.45 2.92
CA GLN A 58 10.86 -2.52 2.29
C GLN A 58 11.73 -3.29 3.30
N SER A 59 12.11 -2.67 4.41
CA SER A 59 12.91 -3.29 5.47
C SER A 59 12.09 -4.10 6.50
N MET A 60 10.75 -4.05 6.41
CA MET A 60 9.84 -4.74 7.32
C MET A 60 9.50 -6.15 6.83
N ASP A 61 9.04 -7.00 7.75
CA ASP A 61 8.25 -8.18 7.40
C ASP A 61 6.86 -7.78 6.87
N ALA A 62 6.19 -8.69 6.18
CA ALA A 62 4.91 -8.46 5.53
C ALA A 62 3.83 -8.02 6.51
N LEU A 63 3.71 -8.70 7.67
CA LEU A 63 2.71 -8.37 8.69
C LEU A 63 2.93 -6.95 9.25
N SER A 64 4.17 -6.59 9.56
CA SER A 64 4.55 -5.24 9.99
C SER A 64 4.27 -4.18 8.92
N ALA A 65 4.57 -4.48 7.65
CA ALA A 65 4.29 -3.57 6.54
C ALA A 65 2.79 -3.35 6.32
N PHE A 66 1.96 -4.39 6.44
CA PHE A 66 0.49 -4.25 6.41
C PHE A 66 -0.04 -3.46 7.61
N ASN A 67 0.55 -3.62 8.80
CA ASN A 67 0.21 -2.84 9.97
C ASN A 67 0.58 -1.35 9.82
N ALA A 68 1.72 -1.05 9.22
CA ALA A 68 2.16 0.32 8.95
C ALA A 68 1.35 0.98 7.83
N GLY A 69 1.02 0.23 6.77
CA GLY A 69 0.37 0.70 5.54
C GLY A 69 -1.15 0.62 5.54
N ARG A 70 -1.82 1.15 6.58
CA ARG A 70 -3.30 1.12 6.71
C ARG A 70 -4.03 2.37 6.21
N ASP A 71 -3.43 3.09 5.26
CA ASP A 71 -3.98 4.32 4.67
C ASP A 71 -4.19 5.47 5.67
N GLN A 72 -3.46 5.47 6.79
CA GLN A 72 -3.52 6.52 7.80
C GLN A 72 -2.53 7.63 7.49
N ARG A 73 -3.01 8.88 7.53
CA ARG A 73 -2.17 10.08 7.38
C ARG A 73 -1.52 10.43 8.72
N LYS A 74 -0.19 10.54 8.76
CA LYS A 74 0.59 10.87 9.97
C LYS A 74 1.64 11.93 9.63
N GLN A 75 1.87 12.87 10.55
CA GLN A 75 2.91 13.87 10.36
C GLN A 75 4.29 13.25 10.61
N ASP A 76 5.23 13.50 9.70
CA ASP A 76 6.64 13.14 9.80
C ASP A 76 7.44 14.25 10.50
N ALA A 77 8.66 13.94 10.96
CA ALA A 77 9.57 14.89 11.61
C ALA A 77 9.92 16.11 10.74
N SER A 78 9.85 15.98 9.42
CA SER A 78 10.06 17.06 8.46
C SER A 78 8.87 18.02 8.32
N GLY A 79 7.76 17.76 9.01
CA GLY A 79 6.53 18.56 8.99
C GLY A 79 5.51 18.15 7.92
N TYR A 80 5.91 17.30 6.97
CA TYR A 80 5.02 16.73 5.95
C TYR A 80 4.06 15.70 6.55
N TYR A 81 2.93 15.47 5.88
CA TYR A 81 2.00 14.40 6.22
C TYR A 81 2.17 13.23 5.27
N VAL A 82 2.40 12.04 5.80
CA VAL A 82 2.66 10.83 5.04
C VAL A 82 1.48 9.87 5.21
N GLN A 83 1.01 9.31 4.10
CA GLN A 83 -0.02 8.28 4.05
C GLN A 83 0.54 7.08 3.30
N SER A 84 0.53 5.92 3.94
CA SER A 84 1.03 4.68 3.36
C SER A 84 -0.11 3.67 3.24
N LEU A 85 -0.21 3.01 2.10
CA LEU A 85 -1.16 1.94 1.84
C LEU A 85 -0.43 0.71 1.32
N CYS A 86 -0.56 -0.42 2.01
CA CYS A 86 0.03 -1.71 1.65
C CYS A 86 -1.09 -2.68 1.30
N GLN A 87 -1.15 -3.12 0.04
CA GLN A 87 -2.17 -4.03 -0.47
C GLN A 87 -1.53 -5.35 -0.91
N PRO A 88 -2.18 -6.50 -0.69
CA PRO A 88 -1.69 -7.76 -1.23
C PRO A 88 -1.69 -7.69 -2.76
N TYR A 89 -0.64 -8.17 -3.41
CA TYR A 89 -0.47 -8.11 -4.87
C TYR A 89 -0.14 -9.47 -5.51
N PHE A 90 -0.70 -9.75 -6.69
CA PHE A 90 -0.33 -10.91 -7.52
C PHE A 90 -0.22 -10.51 -9.00
N SER A 91 -1.31 -10.05 -9.58
CA SER A 91 -1.34 -9.36 -10.89
C SER A 91 -2.50 -8.36 -10.90
N ASP A 92 -2.51 -7.48 -11.89
CA ASP A 92 -3.57 -6.46 -12.04
C ASP A 92 -4.96 -7.02 -12.35
N ASP A 93 -5.08 -8.32 -12.68
CA ASP A 93 -6.33 -8.99 -13.05
C ASP A 93 -7.11 -9.54 -11.85
N TYR A 94 -6.57 -9.41 -10.63
CA TYR A 94 -7.14 -10.00 -9.41
C TYR A 94 -7.38 -8.99 -8.29
N HIS A 95 -8.46 -9.22 -7.55
CA HIS A 95 -8.63 -8.78 -6.18
C HIS A 95 -8.06 -9.86 -5.25
N LEU A 96 -6.90 -9.59 -4.64
CA LEU A 96 -6.18 -10.59 -3.86
C LEU A 96 -6.56 -10.54 -2.37
N PHE A 97 -6.97 -11.67 -1.82
CA PHE A 97 -6.91 -11.94 -0.38
C PHE A 97 -5.61 -12.70 -0.10
N SER A 98 -4.76 -12.15 0.76
CA SER A 98 -3.56 -12.85 1.24
C SER A 98 -3.85 -13.42 2.63
N VAL A 99 -3.67 -14.72 2.81
CA VAL A 99 -3.80 -15.42 4.09
C VAL A 99 -2.48 -16.09 4.38
N VAL A 100 -1.94 -15.88 5.58
CA VAL A 100 -0.69 -16.48 6.02
C VAL A 100 -0.91 -17.24 7.32
N LEU A 101 -0.40 -18.47 7.36
CA LEU A 101 -0.34 -19.33 8.53
C LEU A 101 1.12 -19.57 8.89
N LYS A 102 1.46 -19.35 10.15
CA LYS A 102 2.82 -19.45 10.66
C LYS A 102 2.79 -20.00 12.08
N ASP A 103 3.60 -21.01 12.37
CA ASP A 103 3.73 -21.48 13.74
C ASP A 103 4.36 -20.42 14.64
N LYS A 104 3.94 -20.40 15.91
CA LYS A 104 4.72 -19.70 16.92
C LYS A 104 5.96 -20.53 17.23
N GLY A 105 7.06 -19.86 17.59
CA GLY A 105 8.30 -20.57 17.92
C GLY A 105 8.11 -21.45 19.17
N GLY A 106 8.43 -22.74 19.06
CA GLY A 106 8.44 -23.72 20.15
C GLY A 106 7.32 -24.77 20.05
N GLU A 107 7.61 -26.01 20.45
CA GLU A 107 6.61 -27.10 20.47
C GLU A 107 5.38 -26.71 21.29
N GLY A 108 4.18 -26.85 20.70
CA GLY A 108 2.90 -26.60 21.37
C GLY A 108 2.55 -25.12 21.58
N SER A 109 3.29 -24.19 20.96
CA SER A 109 3.05 -22.74 21.11
C SER A 109 1.89 -22.19 20.26
N GLY A 110 1.17 -23.07 19.56
CA GLY A 110 0.07 -22.71 18.66
C GLY A 110 0.58 -22.14 17.34
N TYR A 111 -0.32 -21.53 16.58
CA TYR A 111 0.00 -20.84 15.35
C TYR A 111 -0.64 -19.46 15.30
N MET A 112 -0.02 -18.59 14.51
CA MET A 112 -0.55 -17.30 14.12
C MET A 112 -1.18 -17.42 12.73
N MET A 113 -2.31 -16.74 12.57
CA MET A 113 -2.93 -16.52 11.27
C MET A 113 -3.15 -15.04 11.07
N TYR A 114 -2.81 -14.55 9.88
CA TYR A 114 -3.31 -13.25 9.44
C TYR A 114 -3.89 -13.30 8.04
N ALA A 115 -4.88 -12.45 7.79
CA ALA A 115 -5.49 -12.29 6.48
C ALA A 115 -5.65 -10.81 6.14
N VAL A 116 -5.22 -10.47 4.93
CA VAL A 116 -5.29 -9.12 4.37
C VAL A 116 -6.21 -9.14 3.15
N PRO A 117 -7.28 -8.33 3.15
CA PRO A 117 -8.16 -8.20 2.00
C PRO A 117 -7.55 -7.31 0.91
N PRO A 118 -8.13 -7.29 -0.31
CA PRO A 118 -7.59 -6.55 -1.45
C PRO A 118 -7.36 -5.07 -1.19
N GLU A 119 -8.19 -4.46 -0.34
CA GLU A 119 -8.07 -3.04 -0.01
C GLU A 119 -6.83 -2.71 0.83
N GLY A 120 -6.26 -3.66 1.58
CA GLY A 120 -5.10 -3.42 2.45
C GLY A 120 -5.35 -2.55 3.70
N ARG A 121 -6.57 -2.05 3.90
CA ARG A 121 -6.92 -1.15 5.02
C ARG A 121 -7.20 -1.86 6.34
N ASN A 122 -7.65 -3.11 6.25
CA ASN A 122 -7.99 -3.94 7.40
C ASN A 122 -7.05 -5.16 7.44
N LEU A 123 -6.88 -5.72 8.63
CA LEU A 123 -6.11 -6.93 8.86
C LEU A 123 -6.87 -7.76 9.88
N LEU A 124 -7.14 -9.02 9.54
CA LEU A 124 -7.55 -10.02 10.51
C LEU A 124 -6.27 -10.67 11.04
N LEU A 125 -6.05 -10.64 12.36
CA LEU A 125 -4.87 -11.23 12.99
C LEU A 125 -5.30 -12.03 14.20
N ILE A 126 -5.01 -13.32 14.21
CA ILE A 126 -5.19 -14.20 15.37
C ILE A 126 -3.84 -14.72 15.78
N GLU A 127 -3.37 -14.27 16.93
CA GLU A 127 -1.98 -14.52 17.35
C GLU A 127 -1.81 -15.91 17.96
N ASP A 128 -2.78 -16.48 18.67
CA ASP A 128 -2.61 -17.73 19.42
C ASP A 128 -3.78 -18.68 19.15
N VAL A 129 -3.68 -19.41 18.05
CA VAL A 129 -4.67 -20.42 17.70
C VAL A 129 -4.19 -21.79 18.18
N ARG A 130 -5.05 -22.46 18.97
CA ARG A 130 -4.75 -23.75 19.63
C ARG A 130 -5.78 -24.84 19.34
N ASN A 131 -6.74 -24.56 18.47
CA ASN A 131 -7.82 -25.47 18.13
C ASN A 131 -8.00 -25.48 16.61
N ASP A 132 -8.79 -26.46 16.14
CA ASP A 132 -9.29 -26.46 14.78
C ASP A 132 -10.06 -25.18 14.51
N THR A 133 -9.78 -24.56 13.38
CA THR A 133 -10.23 -23.21 13.08
C THR A 133 -10.89 -23.16 11.73
N VAL A 134 -12.07 -22.51 11.70
CA VAL A 134 -12.87 -22.35 10.51
C VAL A 134 -12.89 -20.87 10.12
N VAL A 135 -12.30 -20.56 8.96
CA VAL A 135 -12.33 -19.24 8.35
C VAL A 135 -13.45 -19.20 7.34
N ASN A 136 -14.41 -18.31 7.53
CA ASN A 136 -15.52 -18.11 6.61
C ASN A 136 -15.29 -16.82 5.82
N LEU A 137 -15.13 -16.94 4.51
CA LEU A 137 -15.08 -15.81 3.58
C LEU A 137 -16.32 -15.86 2.70
N SER A 138 -17.13 -14.81 2.79
CA SER A 138 -18.33 -14.65 1.99
C SER A 138 -18.23 -13.39 1.14
N MET A 139 -18.61 -13.51 -0.12
CA MET A 139 -18.69 -12.40 -1.06
C MET A 139 -20.16 -12.20 -1.44
N ALA A 140 -20.58 -10.95 -1.55
CA ALA A 140 -21.92 -10.59 -1.99
C ALA A 140 -21.86 -9.25 -2.72
N ASP A 141 -22.38 -9.21 -3.94
CA ASP A 141 -22.40 -8.03 -4.82
C ASP A 141 -21.03 -7.35 -4.97
N LYS A 142 -20.81 -6.27 -4.22
CA LYS A 142 -19.61 -5.42 -4.20
C LYS A 142 -18.96 -5.39 -2.83
N SER A 143 -19.16 -6.44 -2.04
CA SER A 143 -18.69 -6.53 -0.67
C SER A 143 -18.17 -7.91 -0.31
N TYR A 144 -17.36 -7.96 0.74
CA TYR A 144 -16.93 -9.19 1.37
C TYR A 144 -17.07 -9.09 2.89
N SER A 145 -17.21 -10.26 3.51
CA SER A 145 -17.11 -10.46 4.96
C SER A 145 -16.25 -11.69 5.22
N MET A 146 -15.20 -11.52 6.00
CA MET A 146 -14.34 -12.61 6.48
C MET A 146 -14.38 -12.67 8.00
N ALA A 147 -14.67 -13.85 8.53
CA ALA A 147 -14.77 -14.10 9.96
C ALA A 147 -14.10 -15.42 10.33
N VAL A 148 -13.62 -15.52 11.56
CA VAL A 148 -13.07 -16.75 12.11
C VAL A 148 -14.00 -17.27 13.19
N GLN A 149 -14.51 -18.47 12.99
CA GLN A 149 -15.47 -19.06 13.89
C GLN A 149 -14.84 -19.29 15.26
N GLY A 150 -15.50 -18.82 16.31
CA GLY A 150 -15.06 -19.04 17.69
C GLY A 150 -13.88 -18.20 18.16
N SER A 151 -13.31 -17.30 17.32
CA SER A 151 -12.18 -16.45 17.73
C SER A 151 -12.58 -15.30 18.66
N GLY A 152 -13.86 -14.95 18.72
CA GLY A 152 -14.36 -13.76 19.41
C GLY A 152 -14.02 -12.43 18.71
N GLN A 153 -13.27 -12.46 17.61
CA GLN A 153 -12.97 -11.27 16.81
C GLN A 153 -14.14 -10.91 15.89
N ALA A 154 -14.35 -9.61 15.70
CA ALA A 154 -15.32 -9.13 14.73
C ALA A 154 -14.90 -9.53 13.30
N ALA A 155 -15.90 -9.79 12.46
CA ALA A 155 -15.66 -10.02 11.03
C ALA A 155 -15.01 -8.77 10.40
N ILE A 156 -14.02 -8.99 9.53
CA ILE A 156 -13.53 -7.92 8.66
C ILE A 156 -14.48 -7.81 7.47
N ASN A 157 -14.95 -6.59 7.22
CA ASN A 157 -15.84 -6.28 6.12
C ASN A 157 -15.16 -5.25 5.21
N GLY A 158 -15.51 -5.28 3.93
CA GLY A 158 -15.06 -4.26 3.00
C GLY A 158 -15.75 -4.37 1.65
N SER A 159 -15.25 -3.59 0.70
CA SER A 159 -15.77 -3.52 -0.66
C SER A 159 -14.92 -4.33 -1.64
N LEU A 160 -15.56 -4.80 -2.69
CA LEU A 160 -14.93 -5.38 -3.88
C LEU A 160 -15.38 -4.56 -5.06
N ALA A 161 -14.42 -4.03 -5.82
CA ALA A 161 -14.74 -3.28 -7.02
C ALA A 161 -15.46 -4.18 -8.04
N ASP A 162 -16.41 -3.60 -8.77
CA ASP A 162 -17.14 -4.29 -9.83
C ASP A 162 -16.53 -3.96 -11.19
N ASP A 163 -15.26 -4.34 -11.33
CA ASP A 163 -14.37 -4.02 -12.45
C ASP A 163 -14.10 -5.24 -13.35
N GLY A 164 -14.84 -6.34 -13.14
CA GLY A 164 -14.69 -7.58 -13.88
C GLY A 164 -13.47 -8.42 -13.51
N LYS A 165 -12.65 -7.97 -12.54
CA LYS A 165 -11.50 -8.73 -12.05
C LYS A 165 -11.95 -9.98 -11.28
N LYS A 166 -11.13 -11.02 -11.35
CA LYS A 166 -11.34 -12.24 -10.57
C LYS A 166 -10.93 -12.00 -9.11
N VAL A 167 -11.45 -12.81 -8.20
CA VAL A 167 -10.97 -12.81 -6.81
C VAL A 167 -9.97 -13.95 -6.65
N MET A 168 -8.77 -13.64 -6.19
CA MET A 168 -7.78 -14.66 -5.82
C MET A 168 -7.67 -14.73 -4.30
N ILE A 169 -7.67 -15.94 -3.76
CA ILE A 169 -7.38 -16.19 -2.35
C ILE A 169 -6.08 -16.99 -2.31
N LEU A 170 -5.04 -16.37 -1.79
CA LEU A 170 -3.72 -16.96 -1.65
C LEU A 170 -3.54 -17.38 -0.20
N ILE A 171 -3.51 -18.67 0.05
CA ILE A 171 -3.26 -19.26 1.37
C ILE A 171 -1.81 -19.72 1.39
N ASN A 172 -1.00 -19.08 2.21
CA ASN A 172 0.40 -19.38 2.39
C ASN A 172 0.62 -20.01 3.76
N ALA A 173 0.87 -21.31 3.78
CA ALA A 173 1.05 -22.10 4.98
C ALA A 173 2.43 -22.75 5.03
N VAL A 174 3.42 -22.22 4.30
CA VAL A 174 4.74 -22.85 4.21
C VAL A 174 5.50 -22.88 5.54
N GLU A 175 5.14 -21.97 6.47
CA GLU A 175 5.71 -21.90 7.82
C GLU A 175 4.75 -22.47 8.89
N TYR A 176 3.72 -23.20 8.47
CA TYR A 176 2.78 -23.87 9.36
C TYR A 176 3.08 -25.36 9.40
N SER A 177 3.47 -25.90 10.55
CA SER A 177 3.64 -27.33 10.82
C SER A 177 2.60 -27.84 11.84
N GLY A 178 1.70 -26.96 12.29
CA GLY A 178 0.73 -27.26 13.34
C GLY A 178 -0.18 -28.46 13.09
N ASN A 179 -0.58 -29.10 14.19
CA ASN A 179 -1.40 -30.32 14.21
C ASN A 179 -2.92 -30.04 14.17
N HIS A 180 -3.33 -28.78 14.00
CA HIS A 180 -4.74 -28.39 14.04
C HIS A 180 -5.31 -28.25 12.63
N HIS A 181 -6.57 -28.63 12.47
CA HIS A 181 -7.21 -28.54 11.18
C HIS A 181 -7.70 -27.12 10.89
N MET A 182 -7.30 -26.57 9.75
CA MET A 182 -7.75 -25.30 9.21
C MET A 182 -8.74 -25.54 8.08
N THR A 183 -9.94 -25.00 8.22
CA THR A 183 -10.94 -25.05 7.16
C THR A 183 -11.25 -23.66 6.64
N PHE A 184 -11.09 -23.45 5.34
CA PHE A 184 -11.47 -22.24 4.64
C PHE A 184 -12.77 -22.45 3.88
N ASN A 185 -13.87 -21.94 4.43
CA ASN A 185 -15.18 -21.95 3.78
C ASN A 185 -15.34 -20.70 2.94
N ILE A 186 -15.38 -20.86 1.62
CA ILE A 186 -15.44 -19.75 0.67
C ILE A 186 -16.80 -19.78 -0.03
N ASN A 187 -17.61 -18.76 0.21
CA ASN A 187 -18.84 -18.52 -0.54
C ASN A 187 -18.59 -17.43 -1.59
N PRO A 188 -18.50 -17.79 -2.89
CA PRO A 188 -18.11 -16.86 -3.95
C PRO A 188 -19.19 -15.83 -4.30
N GLY A 189 -20.46 -16.04 -3.90
CA GLY A 189 -21.54 -15.08 -4.17
C GLY A 189 -21.73 -14.72 -5.66
N GLY A 190 -21.39 -15.64 -6.57
CA GLY A 190 -21.44 -15.42 -8.02
C GLY A 190 -20.19 -14.77 -8.63
N LYS A 191 -19.17 -14.40 -7.84
CA LYS A 191 -17.88 -13.94 -8.35
C LYS A 191 -17.03 -15.12 -8.83
N MET A 192 -16.15 -14.87 -9.82
CA MET A 192 -15.13 -15.85 -10.21
C MET A 192 -14.02 -15.85 -9.17
N VAL A 193 -13.90 -16.94 -8.41
CA VAL A 193 -12.92 -17.08 -7.33
C VAL A 193 -11.93 -18.19 -7.68
N GLU A 194 -10.64 -17.89 -7.50
CA GLU A 194 -9.55 -18.86 -7.60
C GLU A 194 -8.82 -18.94 -6.27
N VAL A 195 -8.54 -20.15 -5.79
CA VAL A 195 -7.79 -20.36 -4.55
C VAL A 195 -6.46 -21.00 -4.87
N LYS A 196 -5.38 -20.45 -4.33
CA LYS A 196 -4.04 -21.03 -4.40
C LYS A 196 -3.55 -21.32 -2.99
N VAL A 197 -3.20 -22.57 -2.74
CA VAL A 197 -2.69 -23.02 -1.44
C VAL A 197 -1.22 -23.40 -1.61
N TYR A 198 -0.36 -22.80 -0.80
CA TYR A 198 1.06 -23.15 -0.67
C TYR A 198 1.25 -23.84 0.67
N ASP A 199 1.64 -25.11 0.60
CA ASP A 199 1.72 -25.99 1.77
C ASP A 199 2.95 -26.91 1.68
N THR A 200 3.20 -27.66 2.75
CA THR A 200 4.31 -28.59 2.92
C THR A 200 3.76 -30.01 3.12
N ASP A 201 4.62 -31.03 2.99
CA ASP A 201 4.23 -32.41 3.33
C ASP A 201 3.72 -32.56 4.77
N GLU A 202 4.14 -31.67 5.69
CA GLU A 202 3.77 -31.72 7.11
C GLU A 202 2.32 -31.28 7.36
N ASN A 203 1.80 -30.34 6.57
CA ASN A 203 0.48 -29.73 6.79
C ASN A 203 -0.53 -29.99 5.65
N LEU A 204 -0.17 -30.81 4.66
CA LEU A 204 -1.03 -31.15 3.54
C LEU A 204 -2.45 -31.60 3.97
N ASN A 205 -2.52 -32.43 5.01
CA ASN A 205 -3.77 -33.00 5.52
C ASN A 205 -4.46 -32.14 6.60
N THR A 206 -3.84 -31.02 6.99
CA THR A 206 -4.39 -30.12 8.01
C THR A 206 -5.07 -28.90 7.41
N LEU A 207 -5.00 -28.69 6.10
CA LEU A 207 -5.64 -27.58 5.40
C LEU A 207 -6.75 -28.07 4.46
N THR A 208 -7.97 -27.58 4.64
CA THR A 208 -9.11 -27.85 3.75
C THR A 208 -9.70 -26.55 3.22
N VAL A 209 -9.93 -26.49 1.91
CA VAL A 209 -10.71 -25.42 1.28
C VAL A 209 -12.04 -26.00 0.81
N SER A 210 -13.14 -25.29 1.09
CA SER A 210 -14.49 -25.69 0.70
C SER A 210 -15.22 -24.56 -0.04
N GLY A 211 -16.18 -24.94 -0.89
CA GLY A 211 -17.05 -24.02 -1.64
C GLY A 211 -16.53 -23.57 -3.01
N VAL A 212 -15.23 -23.73 -3.29
CA VAL A 212 -14.60 -23.41 -4.58
C VAL A 212 -13.48 -24.40 -4.90
N SER A 213 -13.08 -24.49 -6.17
CA SER A 213 -11.92 -25.30 -6.57
C SER A 213 -10.62 -24.64 -6.14
N GLU A 214 -9.70 -25.43 -5.56
CA GLU A 214 -8.35 -24.99 -5.22
C GLU A 214 -7.31 -25.48 -6.22
N GLN A 215 -6.28 -24.67 -6.42
CA GLN A 215 -5.00 -25.10 -6.97
C GLN A 215 -4.01 -25.21 -5.82
N ARG A 216 -3.66 -26.45 -5.45
CA ARG A 216 -2.70 -26.72 -4.39
C ARG A 216 -1.30 -26.91 -4.95
N LEU A 217 -0.33 -26.25 -4.34
CA LEU A 217 1.08 -26.23 -4.70
C LEU A 217 1.90 -26.70 -3.51
N SER A 218 2.00 -28.02 -3.39
CA SER A 218 2.66 -28.69 -2.27
C SER A 218 4.16 -28.77 -2.41
N ASN A 219 4.83 -28.92 -1.27
CA ASN A 219 6.29 -28.99 -1.14
C ASN A 219 7.00 -27.70 -1.57
N PHE A 220 6.32 -26.57 -1.34
CA PHE A 220 6.90 -25.25 -1.48
C PHE A 220 7.52 -24.81 -0.14
N ILE A 221 8.84 -24.88 -0.04
CA ILE A 221 9.58 -24.41 1.15
C ILE A 221 10.17 -23.00 0.99
N TYR A 222 10.16 -22.45 -0.23
CA TYR A 222 10.83 -21.18 -0.56
C TYR A 222 9.88 -19.97 -0.67
N ARG A 223 8.59 -20.15 -0.42
CA ARG A 223 7.59 -19.08 -0.54
C ARG A 223 7.21 -18.49 0.81
N ASN A 224 8.18 -18.28 1.69
CA ASN A 224 7.97 -17.61 2.99
C ASN A 224 7.82 -16.08 2.84
N TYR A 225 7.19 -15.62 1.76
CA TYR A 225 7.04 -14.20 1.46
C TYR A 225 5.64 -13.87 0.92
N SER A 226 5.28 -12.60 1.08
CA SER A 226 4.11 -11.97 0.49
C SER A 226 4.54 -10.91 -0.52
N MET A 227 3.81 -10.84 -1.62
CA MET A 227 3.94 -9.77 -2.60
C MET A 227 2.98 -8.64 -2.22
N ILE A 228 3.48 -7.43 -2.08
CA ILE A 228 2.74 -6.28 -1.57
C ILE A 228 2.86 -5.12 -2.55
N ARG A 229 1.76 -4.52 -2.95
CA ARG A 229 1.74 -3.21 -3.60
C ARG A 229 1.71 -2.15 -2.51
N ALA A 230 2.80 -1.40 -2.38
CA ALA A 230 2.93 -0.28 -1.46
C ALA A 230 2.75 1.04 -2.22
N SER A 231 1.94 1.95 -1.67
CA SER A 231 1.76 3.32 -2.15
C SER A 231 2.06 4.28 -1.00
N VAL A 232 3.01 5.18 -1.19
CA VAL A 232 3.37 6.24 -0.24
C VAL A 232 3.02 7.58 -0.85
N ARG A 233 2.15 8.32 -0.17
CA ARG A 233 1.68 9.64 -0.57
C ARG A 233 2.10 10.67 0.46
N VAL A 234 2.72 11.76 0.01
CA VAL A 234 3.22 12.83 0.88
C VAL A 234 2.47 14.11 0.59
N PHE A 235 1.96 14.75 1.64
CA PHE A 235 1.14 15.96 1.61
C PHE A 235 1.85 17.06 2.41
N GLU A 236 1.66 18.32 2.00
CA GLU A 236 2.22 19.46 2.72
C GLU A 236 1.39 19.79 3.97
N GLY A 237 0.06 19.71 3.85
CA GLY A 237 -0.90 19.89 4.93
C GLY A 237 -1.77 18.65 5.20
N GLU A 238 -2.33 18.58 6.41
CA GLU A 238 -3.19 17.48 6.84
C GLU A 238 -4.47 17.35 6.01
N THR A 239 -4.99 18.47 5.51
CA THR A 239 -6.25 18.55 4.77
C THR A 239 -6.07 18.66 3.26
N ASP A 240 -4.83 18.56 2.77
CA ASP A 240 -4.54 18.62 1.34
C ASP A 240 -5.25 17.47 0.62
N ALA A 241 -5.96 17.83 -0.44
CA ALA A 241 -6.67 16.89 -1.30
C ALA A 241 -5.72 16.11 -2.22
N GLN A 242 -4.59 16.72 -2.60
CA GLN A 242 -3.63 16.15 -3.54
C GLN A 242 -2.26 16.00 -2.88
N PRO A 243 -1.59 14.85 -3.06
CA PRO A 243 -0.22 14.69 -2.59
C PRO A 243 0.74 15.53 -3.43
N LYS A 244 1.82 15.99 -2.79
CA LYS A 244 2.97 16.58 -3.47
C LYS A 244 3.81 15.53 -4.18
N ALA A 245 3.96 14.36 -3.55
CA ALA A 245 4.71 13.24 -4.10
C ALA A 245 3.96 11.92 -3.87
N VAL A 246 4.05 11.02 -4.84
CA VAL A 246 3.53 9.66 -4.76
C VAL A 246 4.60 8.71 -5.25
N ILE A 247 4.91 7.69 -4.46
CA ILE A 247 5.78 6.58 -4.86
C ILE A 247 4.98 5.29 -4.69
N GLU A 248 5.00 4.47 -5.74
CA GLU A 248 4.37 3.15 -5.73
C GLU A 248 5.41 2.11 -6.08
N SER A 249 5.37 0.97 -5.39
CA SER A 249 6.29 -0.14 -5.62
C SER A 249 5.61 -1.47 -5.32
N ILE A 250 6.13 -2.53 -5.93
CA ILE A 250 5.80 -3.91 -5.59
C ILE A 250 6.95 -4.45 -4.75
N LEU A 251 6.66 -4.77 -3.50
CA LEU A 251 7.59 -5.30 -2.52
C LEU A 251 7.40 -6.81 -2.39
N GLN A 252 8.51 -7.53 -2.20
CA GLN A 252 8.51 -8.93 -1.80
C GLN A 252 9.06 -8.99 -0.37
N LEU A 253 8.17 -9.20 0.61
CA LEU A 253 8.52 -9.16 2.04
C LEU A 253 8.33 -10.52 2.68
N GLU A 254 9.21 -10.89 3.61
CA GLU A 254 9.13 -12.12 4.39
C GLU A 254 7.84 -12.15 5.25
N ASN A 255 7.24 -13.33 5.41
CA ASN A 255 5.94 -13.53 6.06
C ASN A 255 5.96 -13.48 7.59
#